data_AF-A0A529SQE9-F1
#
_entry.id   AF-A0A529SQE9-F1
#
_cell.length_a   1.000
_cell.length_b   1.000
_cell.length_c   1.000
_cell.angle_alpha   90.00
_cell.angle_beta   90.00
_cell.angle_gamma   90.00
#
_symmetry.space_group_name_H-M   'P 1'
#
loop_
_entity.id
_entity.type
_entity.pdbx_description
1 polymer ?
#
loop_
_entity_poly.entity_id
_entity_poly.type
_entity_poly.pdbx_seq_one_letter_code
_entity_poly.pdbx_strand_id
1 'polypeptide(L)'
;GRNQKNAAAPAMDTTMDNGSLVLGNVELKGGFLHLSANSAARATRGTALVQQALGHLVRAPLTKITTVEQMKDERPNKGAQTSRSDIPPEIAEQAIREYVDRHYRETLDQPVKMLGNKTPRQAAKTAAGRQKVADWLKYMENQTAKQPDPSHPIATYSFEWMW
;
A
#
# COMPACT_ATOMS: atom_id res chain seq x y z
N GLY A 1 13.65 -35.83 -3.80
CA GLY A 1 13.62 -34.44 -4.28
C GLY A 1 12.36 -33.76 -3.77
N ARG A 2 12.49 -32.68 -2.98
CA ARG A 2 11.35 -31.89 -2.51
C ARG A 2 11.17 -30.69 -3.44
N ASN A 3 10.03 -30.70 -4.13
CA ASN A 3 9.56 -29.62 -4.99
C ASN A 3 9.19 -28.42 -4.10
N GLN A 4 9.99 -27.35 -4.09
CA GLN A 4 9.63 -26.10 -3.43
C GLN A 4 8.67 -25.33 -4.33
N LYS A 5 7.42 -25.22 -3.88
CA LYS A 5 6.41 -24.35 -4.48
C LYS A 5 6.88 -22.91 -4.30
N ASN A 6 7.17 -22.22 -5.41
CA ASN A 6 7.39 -20.79 -5.44
C ASN A 6 6.13 -20.07 -4.94
N ALA A 7 6.14 -19.64 -3.67
CA ALA A 7 5.16 -18.70 -3.17
C ALA A 7 5.45 -17.33 -3.81
N ALA A 8 4.57 -16.89 -4.70
CA ALA A 8 4.63 -15.55 -5.27
C ALA A 8 4.54 -14.54 -4.13
N ALA A 9 5.57 -13.69 -4.00
CA ALA A 9 5.58 -12.58 -3.06
C ALA A 9 4.40 -11.63 -3.35
N PRO A 10 3.78 -11.03 -2.32
CA PRO A 10 2.67 -10.10 -2.51
C PRO A 10 3.13 -8.89 -3.33
N ALA A 11 2.62 -8.76 -4.55
CA ALA A 11 2.86 -7.60 -5.39
C ALA A 11 1.99 -6.43 -4.88
N MET A 12 2.64 -5.42 -4.31
CA MET A 12 2.00 -4.13 -4.02
C MET A 12 1.97 -3.34 -5.34
N ASP A 13 0.95 -3.58 -6.16
CA ASP A 13 0.81 -2.91 -7.45
C ASP A 13 0.32 -1.47 -7.25
N THR A 14 1.22 -0.50 -7.44
CA THR A 14 0.90 0.93 -7.43
C THR A 14 0.60 1.38 -8.85
N THR A 15 -0.45 2.17 -9.05
CA THR A 15 -0.83 2.73 -10.37
C THR A 15 -0.70 4.24 -10.38
N MET A 16 -0.24 4.83 -11.49
CA MET A 16 -0.30 6.27 -11.73
C MET A 16 -1.75 6.74 -11.93
N ASP A 17 -2.00 8.05 -11.88
CA ASP A 17 -3.34 8.67 -12.07
C ASP A 17 -3.96 8.30 -13.43
N ASN A 18 -3.12 8.03 -14.44
CA ASN A 18 -3.53 7.58 -15.77
C ASN A 18 -3.83 6.07 -15.86
N GLY A 19 -3.80 5.34 -14.75
CA GLY A 19 -4.07 3.90 -14.68
C GLY A 19 -2.91 3.00 -15.07
N SER A 20 -1.76 3.55 -15.45
CA SER A 20 -0.57 2.75 -15.79
C SER A 20 0.08 2.16 -14.54
N LEU A 21 0.54 0.92 -14.63
CA LEU A 21 1.25 0.26 -13.54
C LEU A 21 2.63 0.90 -13.32
N VAL A 22 2.91 1.29 -12.09
CA VAL A 22 4.26 1.72 -11.67
C VAL A 22 5.15 0.48 -11.57
N LEU A 23 6.17 0.42 -12.42
CA LEU A 23 7.09 -0.71 -12.48
C LEU A 23 8.27 -0.60 -11.51
N GLY A 24 8.52 0.60 -10.99
CA GLY A 24 9.58 0.94 -10.04
C GLY A 24 9.63 2.45 -9.80
N ASN A 25 10.41 2.88 -8.83
CA ASN A 25 10.62 4.30 -8.52
C ASN A 25 12.08 4.67 -8.79
N VAL A 26 12.30 5.91 -9.25
CA VAL A 26 13.63 6.50 -9.43
C VAL A 26 13.66 7.82 -8.68
N GLU A 27 14.63 7.97 -7.79
CA GLU A 27 14.82 9.19 -7.00
C GLU A 27 16.29 9.63 -7.02
N LEU A 28 16.56 10.93 -7.00
CA LEU A 28 17.90 11.47 -6.82
C LEU A 28 18.03 11.91 -5.35
N LYS A 29 18.97 11.30 -4.62
CA LYS A 29 19.27 11.63 -3.22
C LYS A 29 20.75 12.00 -3.10
N GLY A 30 21.02 13.29 -2.88
CA GLY A 30 22.36 13.84 -2.95
C GLY A 30 22.98 13.57 -4.33
N GLY A 31 24.16 12.94 -4.36
CA GLY A 31 24.84 12.54 -5.59
C GLY A 31 24.48 11.14 -6.11
N PHE A 32 23.46 10.48 -5.56
CA PHE A 32 23.10 9.10 -5.90
C PHE A 32 21.73 9.01 -6.54
N LEU A 33 21.66 8.36 -7.70
CA LEU A 33 20.41 7.97 -8.32
C LEU A 33 20.00 6.59 -7.77
N HIS A 34 18.83 6.53 -7.16
CA HIS A 34 18.31 5.32 -6.52
C HIS A 34 17.12 4.79 -7.32
N LEU A 35 17.28 3.58 -7.85
CA LEU A 35 16.25 2.83 -8.55
C LEU A 35 15.73 1.73 -7.62
N SER A 36 14.44 1.71 -7.33
CA SER A 36 13.79 0.65 -6.57
C SER A 36 12.73 -0.07 -7.40
N ALA A 37 12.68 -1.40 -7.32
CA ALA A 37 11.72 -2.22 -8.04
C ALA A 37 11.38 -3.49 -7.25
N ASN A 38 10.16 -4.00 -7.43
CA ASN A 38 9.65 -5.18 -6.71
C ASN A 38 10.12 -6.53 -7.30
N SER A 39 11.06 -6.53 -8.25
CA SER A 39 11.67 -7.77 -8.72
C SER A 39 13.04 -7.54 -9.33
N ALA A 40 13.91 -8.55 -9.23
CA ALA A 40 15.24 -8.52 -9.83
C ALA A 40 15.17 -8.24 -11.33
N ALA A 41 14.24 -8.88 -12.05
CA ALA A 41 14.06 -8.66 -13.49
C ALA A 41 13.67 -7.21 -13.84
N ARG A 42 12.94 -6.51 -12.98
CA ARG A 42 12.63 -5.08 -13.17
C ARG A 42 13.83 -4.20 -12.80
N ALA A 43 14.56 -4.53 -11.73
CA ALA A 43 15.76 -3.80 -11.33
C ALA A 43 16.86 -3.87 -12.40
N THR A 44 17.10 -5.06 -12.99
CA THR A 44 18.06 -5.23 -14.10
C THR A 44 17.66 -4.41 -15.32
N ARG A 45 16.38 -4.46 -15.72
CA ARG A 45 15.88 -3.67 -16.86
C ARG A 45 15.97 -2.17 -16.61
N GLY A 46 15.55 -1.70 -15.43
CA GLY A 46 15.65 -0.28 -15.06
C GLY A 46 17.10 0.21 -14.99
N THR A 47 18.02 -0.63 -14.51
CA THR A 47 19.46 -0.33 -14.49
C THR A 47 19.99 -0.11 -15.90
N ALA A 48 19.66 -1.01 -16.85
CA ALA A 48 20.08 -0.88 -18.23
C ALA A 48 19.54 0.41 -18.87
N LEU A 49 18.27 0.76 -18.62
CA LEU A 49 17.66 2.01 -19.11
C LEU A 49 18.38 3.25 -18.57
N VAL A 50 18.69 3.27 -17.28
CA VAL A 50 19.42 4.37 -16.62
C VAL A 50 20.83 4.50 -17.20
N GLN A 51 21.54 3.39 -17.37
CA GLN A 51 22.89 3.38 -17.97
C GLN A 51 22.88 3.83 -19.42
N GLN A 52 21.88 3.43 -20.20
CA GLN A 52 21.72 3.87 -21.58
C GLN A 52 21.45 5.39 -21.66
N ALA A 53 20.63 5.93 -20.76
CA ALA A 53 20.25 7.34 -20.78
C ALA A 53 21.36 8.27 -20.24
N LEU A 54 22.06 7.85 -19.18
CA LEU A 54 23.01 8.70 -18.46
C LEU A 54 24.48 8.38 -18.76
N GLY A 55 24.76 7.22 -19.35
CA GLY A 55 26.10 6.82 -19.79
C GLY A 55 27.15 6.99 -18.70
N HIS A 56 28.15 7.84 -18.97
CA HIS A 56 29.29 8.09 -18.09
C HIS A 56 28.96 8.93 -16.84
N LEU A 57 27.76 9.52 -16.76
CA LEU A 57 27.33 10.31 -15.59
C LEU A 57 26.99 9.42 -14.39
N VAL A 58 26.76 8.13 -14.62
CA VAL A 58 26.50 7.13 -13.58
C VAL A 58 27.58 6.05 -13.60
N ARG A 59 27.98 5.60 -12.41
CA ARG A 59 28.92 4.47 -12.27
C ARG A 59 28.15 3.15 -12.20
N ALA A 60 28.89 2.03 -12.12
CA ALA A 60 28.29 0.73 -11.85
C ALA A 60 27.41 0.79 -10.58
N PRO A 61 26.18 0.26 -10.63
CA PRO A 61 25.24 0.36 -9.52
C PRO A 61 25.66 -0.54 -8.36
N LEU A 62 25.56 -0.03 -7.14
CA LEU A 62 25.59 -0.87 -5.95
C LEU A 62 24.19 -1.45 -5.74
N THR A 63 24.01 -2.74 -6.01
CA THR A 63 22.70 -3.39 -5.90
C THR A 63 22.51 -3.94 -4.49
N LYS A 64 21.50 -3.43 -3.76
CA LYS A 64 20.99 -4.04 -2.53
C LYS A 64 19.75 -4.86 -2.88
N ILE A 65 19.74 -6.13 -2.51
CA ILE A 65 18.54 -6.98 -2.56
C ILE A 65 18.05 -7.09 -1.12
N THR A 66 16.83 -6.62 -0.87
CA THR A 66 16.18 -6.75 0.43
C THR A 66 15.03 -7.75 0.29
N THR A 67 14.97 -8.75 1.18
CA THR A 67 13.85 -9.71 1.19
C THR A 67 12.59 -9.09 1.76
N VAL A 68 11.43 -9.72 1.53
CA VAL A 68 10.16 -9.24 2.09
C VAL A 68 10.19 -9.26 3.62
N GLU A 69 10.87 -10.24 4.21
CA GLU A 69 11.08 -10.36 5.66
C GLU A 69 11.94 -9.22 6.19
N GLN A 70 13.09 -8.93 5.55
CA GLN A 70 13.94 -7.81 5.93
C GLN A 70 13.24 -6.46 5.72
N MET A 71 12.37 -6.31 4.73
CA MET A 71 11.55 -5.11 4.55
C MET A 71 10.49 -4.93 5.65
N LYS A 72 10.07 -6.01 6.34
CA LYS A 72 9.18 -5.90 7.50
C LYS A 72 9.95 -5.41 8.73
N ASP A 73 11.19 -5.87 8.88
CA ASP A 73 12.07 -5.53 10.00
C ASP A 73 12.74 -4.14 9.83
N GLU A 74 13.08 -3.74 8.60
CA GLU A 74 13.70 -2.45 8.25
C GLU A 74 12.69 -1.32 8.08
N ARG A 75 11.38 -1.56 8.18
CA ARG A 75 10.42 -0.45 8.26
C ARG A 75 10.76 0.33 9.53
N PRO A 76 11.30 1.57 9.46
CA PRO A 76 11.14 2.44 10.61
C PRO A 76 9.64 2.46 10.87
N ASN A 77 9.26 2.20 12.11
CA ASN A 77 7.88 2.35 12.54
C ASN A 77 7.41 3.70 11.98
N LYS A 78 6.58 3.68 10.92
CA LYS A 78 6.22 4.90 10.18
C LYS A 78 5.17 5.71 10.97
N GLY A 79 5.19 5.55 12.30
CA GLY A 79 4.61 6.40 13.32
C GLY A 79 5.63 7.12 14.22
N ALA A 80 6.94 7.00 13.99
CA ALA A 80 7.97 7.61 14.86
C ALA A 80 8.57 8.93 14.33
N GLN A 81 7.95 9.57 13.33
CA GLN A 81 8.20 10.98 12.99
C GLN A 81 6.88 11.77 12.90
N THR A 82 5.99 11.57 13.86
CA THR A 82 5.26 12.73 14.38
C THR A 82 6.07 13.19 15.57
N SER A 83 6.57 14.43 15.51
CA SER A 83 6.98 15.20 16.69
C SER A 83 6.11 14.76 17.86
N ARG A 84 6.72 14.29 18.97
CA ARG A 84 6.00 13.94 20.22
C ARG A 84 4.96 15.02 20.43
N SER A 85 3.72 14.69 20.09
CA SER A 85 2.62 15.61 20.27
C SER A 85 2.30 15.49 21.74
N ASP A 86 2.28 16.61 22.45
CA ASP A 86 1.81 16.75 23.83
C ASP A 86 0.30 16.48 23.96
N ILE A 87 -0.23 15.59 23.13
CA ILE A 87 -1.63 15.20 23.08
C ILE A 87 -1.72 13.88 23.86
N PRO A 88 -2.52 13.83 24.94
CA PRO A 88 -2.78 12.59 25.67
C PRO A 88 -3.21 11.48 24.69
N PRO A 89 -2.72 10.25 24.85
CA PRO A 89 -2.96 9.15 23.92
C PRO A 89 -4.46 8.90 23.69
N GLU A 90 -5.32 9.16 24.68
CA GLU A 90 -6.77 9.03 24.59
C GLU A 90 -7.39 10.06 23.61
N ILE A 91 -6.88 11.30 23.60
CA ILE A 91 -7.32 12.36 22.68
C ILE A 91 -6.86 12.05 21.26
N ALA A 92 -5.67 11.48 21.10
CA ALA A 92 -5.18 11.01 19.82
C ALA A 92 -6.06 9.86 19.29
N GLU A 93 -6.41 8.87 20.13
CA GLU A 93 -7.27 7.75 19.73
C GLU A 93 -8.66 8.20 19.28
N GLN A 94 -9.32 9.10 20.01
CA GLN A 94 -10.65 9.59 19.63
C GLN A 94 -10.60 10.40 18.33
N ALA A 95 -9.65 11.32 18.20
CA ALA A 95 -9.48 12.10 16.97
C ALA A 95 -9.16 11.20 15.77
N ILE A 96 -8.38 10.14 15.98
CA ILE A 96 -8.08 9.16 14.94
C ILE A 96 -9.34 8.36 14.57
N ARG A 97 -10.14 7.90 15.53
CA ARG A 97 -11.41 7.21 15.25
C ARG A 97 -12.36 8.08 14.45
N GLU A 98 -12.57 9.34 14.86
CA GLU A 98 -13.42 10.29 14.14
C GLU A 98 -12.93 10.56 12.72
N TYR A 99 -11.61 10.70 12.55
CA TYR A 99 -10.99 10.84 11.23
C TYR A 99 -11.25 9.61 10.35
N VAL A 100 -11.05 8.40 10.89
CA VAL A 100 -11.23 7.13 10.18
C VAL A 100 -12.71 6.92 9.82
N ASP A 101 -13.64 7.21 10.73
CA ASP A 101 -15.09 7.21 10.49
C ASP A 101 -15.47 8.13 9.33
N ARG A 102 -14.99 9.38 9.35
CA ARG A 102 -15.25 10.34 8.28
C ARG A 102 -14.68 9.85 6.95
N HIS A 103 -13.44 9.37 6.95
CA HIS A 103 -12.78 8.85 5.74
C HIS A 103 -13.57 7.70 5.10
N TYR A 104 -14.01 6.73 5.89
CA TYR A 104 -14.79 5.61 5.37
C TYR A 104 -16.22 6.01 4.98
N ARG A 105 -16.84 6.98 5.66
CA ARG A 105 -18.12 7.55 5.23
C ARG A 105 -18.01 8.20 3.86
N GLU A 106 -16.97 9.01 3.64
CA GLU A 106 -16.71 9.63 2.34
C GLU A 106 -16.50 8.57 1.25
N THR A 107 -15.81 7.47 1.58
CA THR A 107 -15.58 6.35 0.64
C THR A 107 -16.87 5.72 0.13
N LEU A 108 -17.96 5.72 0.92
CA LEU A 108 -19.27 5.22 0.50
C LEU A 108 -19.90 6.02 -0.65
N ASP A 109 -19.45 7.26 -0.82
CA ASP A 109 -19.92 8.21 -1.83
C ASP A 109 -18.92 8.37 -2.99
N GLN A 110 -17.79 7.64 -2.96
CA GLN A 110 -16.78 7.62 -4.02
C GLN A 110 -16.88 6.38 -4.91
N PRO A 111 -16.56 6.47 -6.22
CA PRO A 111 -16.51 5.32 -7.11
C PRO A 111 -15.44 4.30 -6.70
N VAL A 112 -15.84 3.03 -6.59
CA VAL A 112 -14.91 1.94 -6.24
C VAL A 112 -14.72 1.01 -7.44
N LYS A 113 -13.47 0.78 -7.85
CA LYS A 113 -13.12 -0.09 -8.99
C LYS A 113 -13.69 -1.51 -8.84
N MET A 114 -13.59 -2.09 -7.65
CA MET A 114 -14.11 -3.43 -7.33
C MET A 114 -15.64 -3.53 -7.46
N LEU A 115 -16.35 -2.40 -7.41
CA LEU A 115 -17.80 -2.31 -7.60
C LEU A 115 -18.18 -1.89 -9.03
N GLY A 116 -17.24 -1.94 -9.98
CA GLY A 116 -17.46 -1.54 -11.37
C GLY A 116 -17.58 -0.03 -11.53
N ASN A 117 -16.76 0.74 -10.80
CA ASN A 117 -16.77 2.22 -10.79
C ASN A 117 -18.10 2.83 -10.33
N LYS A 118 -18.89 2.09 -9.55
CA LYS A 118 -20.06 2.60 -8.83
C LYS A 118 -19.66 2.94 -7.40
N THR A 119 -20.39 3.86 -6.77
CA THR A 119 -20.24 4.06 -5.32
C THR A 119 -20.84 2.86 -4.57
N PRO A 120 -20.34 2.53 -3.36
CA PRO A 120 -20.95 1.51 -2.51
C PRO A 120 -22.44 1.69 -2.32
N ARG A 121 -22.91 2.93 -2.06
CA ARG A 121 -24.35 3.23 -1.94
C ARG A 121 -25.12 2.96 -3.22
N GLN A 122 -24.55 3.27 -4.39
CA GLN A 122 -25.19 2.98 -5.68
C GLN A 122 -25.26 1.47 -5.95
N ALA A 123 -24.20 0.73 -5.65
CA ALA A 123 -24.15 -0.71 -5.84
C ALA A 123 -25.17 -1.44 -4.94
N ALA A 124 -25.30 -1.01 -3.68
CA ALA A 124 -26.21 -1.61 -2.70
C ALA A 124 -27.71 -1.54 -3.06
N LYS A 125 -28.10 -0.72 -4.06
CA LYS A 125 -29.51 -0.60 -4.50
C LYS A 125 -30.07 -1.87 -5.16
N THR A 126 -29.21 -2.82 -5.56
CA THR A 126 -29.62 -4.07 -6.23
C THR A 126 -29.17 -5.29 -5.41
N ALA A 127 -29.90 -6.40 -5.50
CA ALA A 127 -29.52 -7.63 -4.77
C ALA A 127 -28.12 -8.13 -5.16
N ALA A 128 -27.82 -8.18 -6.46
CA ALA A 128 -26.50 -8.55 -6.96
C ALA A 128 -25.41 -7.55 -6.54
N GLY A 129 -25.73 -6.25 -6.47
CA GLY A 129 -24.79 -5.23 -6.02
C GLY A 129 -24.53 -5.25 -4.51
N ARG A 130 -25.52 -5.61 -3.68
CA ARG A 130 -25.30 -5.85 -2.23
C ARG A 130 -24.30 -6.98 -2.00
N GLN A 131 -24.37 -8.06 -2.78
CA GLN A 131 -23.38 -9.13 -2.68
C GLN A 131 -21.95 -8.63 -2.99
N LYS A 132 -21.80 -7.80 -4.04
CA LYS A 132 -20.50 -7.19 -4.38
C LYS A 132 -19.99 -6.23 -3.29
N VAL A 133 -20.89 -5.47 -2.66
CA VAL A 133 -20.55 -4.60 -1.53
C VAL A 133 -20.09 -5.43 -0.33
N ALA A 134 -20.78 -6.51 0.00
CA ALA A 134 -20.37 -7.44 1.06
C ALA A 134 -18.99 -8.06 0.81
N ASP A 135 -18.70 -8.46 -0.43
CA ASP A 135 -17.38 -9.00 -0.80
C ASP A 135 -16.29 -7.93 -0.72
N TRP A 136 -16.61 -6.68 -1.06
CA TRP A 136 -15.70 -5.54 -0.91
C TRP A 136 -15.43 -5.19 0.55
N LEU A 137 -16.46 -5.19 1.42
CA LEU A 137 -16.29 -4.98 2.87
C LEU A 137 -15.41 -6.06 3.50
N LYS A 138 -15.65 -7.35 3.17
CA LYS A 138 -14.77 -8.45 3.60
C LYS A 138 -13.33 -8.26 3.14
N TYR A 139 -13.12 -7.76 1.92
CA TYR A 139 -11.78 -7.46 1.44
C TYR A 139 -11.10 -6.39 2.30
N MET A 140 -11.81 -5.32 2.66
CA MET A 140 -11.28 -4.25 3.53
C MET A 140 -10.95 -4.75 4.94
N GLU A 141 -11.83 -5.53 5.56
CA GLU A 141 -11.60 -6.16 6.86
C GLU A 141 -10.34 -7.05 6.83
N ASN A 142 -10.19 -7.87 5.78
CA ASN A 142 -9.03 -8.74 5.61
C ASN A 142 -7.72 -7.97 5.37
N GLN A 143 -7.75 -6.83 4.69
CA GLN A 143 -6.56 -5.98 4.53
C GLN A 143 -6.17 -5.32 5.85
N THR A 144 -7.16 -4.87 6.61
CA THR A 144 -6.96 -4.21 7.90
C THR A 144 -6.45 -5.19 8.96
N ALA A 145 -7.00 -6.41 9.00
CA ALA A 145 -6.52 -7.48 9.89
C ALA A 145 -5.08 -7.94 9.57
N LYS A 146 -4.60 -7.69 8.34
CA LYS A 146 -3.20 -7.94 7.93
C LYS A 146 -2.26 -6.79 8.26
N GLN A 147 -2.73 -5.74 8.96
CA GLN A 147 -1.85 -4.69 9.45
C GLN A 147 -0.78 -5.29 10.38
N PRO A 148 0.51 -5.10 10.05
CA PRO A 148 1.59 -5.75 10.77
C PRO A 148 1.86 -5.12 12.14
N ASP A 149 1.30 -3.94 12.42
CA ASP A 149 1.39 -3.27 13.71
C ASP A 149 0.04 -3.36 14.43
N PRO A 150 -0.09 -4.21 15.47
CA PRO A 150 -1.31 -4.33 16.27
C PRO A 150 -1.65 -3.07 17.07
N SER A 151 -0.67 -2.17 17.27
CA SER A 151 -0.88 -0.89 17.95
C SER A 151 -1.34 0.22 17.00
N HIS A 152 -1.35 -0.05 15.69
CA HIS A 152 -1.89 0.91 14.73
C HIS A 152 -3.40 1.06 14.94
N PRO A 153 -3.94 2.28 15.07
CA PRO A 153 -5.36 2.51 15.39
C PRO A 153 -6.35 1.88 14.41
N ILE A 154 -5.91 1.63 13.17
CA ILE A 154 -6.72 0.96 12.16
C ILE A 154 -6.83 -0.55 12.37
N ALA A 155 -5.87 -1.19 13.05
CA ALA A 155 -5.85 -2.65 13.26
C ALA A 155 -7.00 -3.13 14.17
N THR A 156 -7.54 -2.25 15.02
CA THR A 156 -8.66 -2.51 15.93
C THR A 156 -9.96 -1.83 15.50
N TYR A 157 -9.97 -1.21 14.31
CA TYR A 157 -11.14 -0.50 13.79
C TYR A 157 -12.25 -1.47 13.35
N SER A 158 -13.48 -1.22 13.76
CA SER A 158 -14.65 -2.02 13.37
C SER A 158 -15.31 -1.47 12.12
N PHE A 159 -15.53 -2.35 11.13
CA PHE A 159 -16.31 -2.06 9.93
C PHE A 159 -17.79 -2.43 10.06
N GLU A 160 -18.24 -2.92 11.23
CA GLU A 160 -19.61 -3.39 11.44
C GLU A 160 -20.69 -2.36 11.06
N TRP A 161 -20.40 -1.07 11.24
CA TRP A 161 -21.34 0.02 10.90
C TRP A 161 -21.56 0.21 9.39
N MET A 162 -20.72 -0.39 8.54
CA MET A 162 -20.81 -0.29 7.07
C MET A 162 -21.61 -1.42 6.42
N TRP A 163 -21.95 -2.46 7.19
CA TRP A 163 -22.77 -3.59 6.75
C TRP A 163 -24.26 -3.22 6.68
#